data_AF-A0A965L895-F1
#
_entry.id   AF-A0A965L895-F1
#
_cell.length_a   1.000
_cell.length_b   1.000
_cell.length_c   1.000
_cell.angle_alpha   90.00
_cell.angle_beta   90.00
_cell.angle_gamma   90.00
#
_symmetry.space_group_name_H-M   'P 1'
#
loop_
_entity.id
_entity.type
_entity.pdbx_description
1 polymer ?
#
loop_
_entity_poly.entity_id
_entity_poly.type
_entity_poly.pdbx_seq_one_letter_code
_entity_poly.pdbx_strand_id
1 'polypeptide(L)'
;MPKTPAWQRKEGKNPKGGLNAKGRASAKAQGMNLKPPVSAKQAKKSPKAAARRKSFCARMGGMPGPMKDSKGRPTRKALALRKWDC
;
A
#
# COMPACT_ATOMS: atom_id res chain seq x y z
N MET A 1 26.23 -1.70 10.48
CA MET A 1 25.15 -2.09 9.55
C MET A 1 24.59 -0.84 8.88
N PRO A 2 24.39 -0.81 7.54
CA PRO A 2 23.71 0.33 6.91
C PRO A 2 22.31 0.47 7.51
N LYS A 3 21.90 1.69 7.85
CA LYS A 3 20.56 1.96 8.37
C LYS A 3 19.52 1.44 7.38
N THR A 4 18.56 0.66 7.87
CA THR A 4 17.46 0.17 7.02
C THR A 4 16.73 1.36 6.37
N PRO A 5 16.34 1.23 5.09
CA PRO A 5 15.74 2.34 4.35
C PRO A 5 14.40 2.75 4.98
N ALA A 6 14.03 4.02 4.81
CA ALA A 6 12.83 4.59 5.42
C ALA A 6 11.54 3.83 5.06
N TRP A 7 11.48 3.21 3.86
CA TRP A 7 10.31 2.43 3.43
C TRP A 7 10.05 1.17 4.26
N GLN A 8 11.08 0.60 4.89
CA GLN A 8 10.94 -0.52 5.83
C GLN A 8 10.62 -0.05 7.26
N ARG A 9 11.07 1.16 7.62
CA ARG A 9 10.91 1.75 8.94
C ARG A 9 9.53 2.38 9.15
N LYS A 10 9.21 2.71 10.41
CA LYS A 10 7.93 3.33 10.80
C LYS A 10 7.71 4.68 10.11
N GLU A 11 8.78 5.46 9.93
CA GLU A 11 8.73 6.80 9.31
C GLU A 11 8.28 6.80 7.84
N GLY A 12 8.44 5.71 7.10
CA GLY A 12 7.98 5.58 5.71
C GLY A 12 6.59 4.98 5.58
N LYS A 13 5.99 4.49 6.68
CA LYS A 13 4.68 3.84 6.68
C LYS A 13 3.60 4.88 6.98
N ASN A 14 2.50 4.82 6.24
CA ASN A 14 1.30 5.60 6.57
C ASN A 14 0.43 4.81 7.55
N PRO A 15 0.04 5.37 8.71
CA PRO A 15 -0.82 4.69 9.68
C PRO A 15 -2.17 4.29 9.07
N LYS A 16 -2.67 5.06 8.10
CA LYS A 16 -3.92 4.76 7.38
C LYS A 16 -3.77 3.71 6.27
N GLY A 17 -2.56 3.19 6.02
CA GLY A 17 -2.30 2.13 5.02
C GLY A 17 -1.26 2.49 3.96
N GLY A 18 -0.49 1.50 3.50
CA GLY A 18 0.57 1.69 2.49
C GLY A 18 1.77 2.53 2.97
N LEU A 19 2.60 2.98 2.02
CA LEU A 19 3.72 3.89 2.26
C LEU A 19 3.31 5.36 2.10
N ASN A 20 3.90 6.23 2.92
CA ASN A 20 3.78 7.68 2.76
C ASN A 20 4.74 8.20 1.67
N ALA A 21 4.79 9.51 1.46
CA ALA A 21 5.67 10.12 0.46
C ALA A 21 7.16 9.82 0.72
N LYS A 22 7.62 9.93 1.98
CA LYS A 22 9.00 9.61 2.38
C LYS A 22 9.34 8.14 2.13
N GLY A 23 8.43 7.23 2.47
CA GLY A 23 8.59 5.81 2.20
C GLY A 23 8.69 5.50 0.71
N ARG A 24 7.82 6.08 -0.13
CA ARG A 24 7.93 5.89 -1.59
C ARG A 24 9.20 6.51 -2.16
N ALA A 25 9.62 7.67 -1.68
CA ALA A 25 10.88 8.30 -2.08
C ALA A 25 12.09 7.43 -1.72
N SER A 26 12.11 6.89 -0.50
CA SER A 26 13.16 5.96 -0.06
C SER A 26 13.17 4.65 -0.85
N ALA A 27 12.01 4.11 -1.20
CA ALA A 27 11.93 2.93 -2.07
C ALA A 27 12.44 3.25 -3.49
N LYS A 28 12.14 4.45 -4.01
CA LYS A 28 12.64 4.93 -5.30
C LYS A 28 14.16 5.10 -5.32
N ALA A 29 14.74 5.60 -4.22
CA ALA A 29 16.19 5.67 -4.05
C ALA A 29 16.87 4.27 -4.06
N GLN A 30 16.11 3.20 -3.82
CA GLN A 30 16.56 1.81 -3.95
C GLN A 30 16.16 1.15 -5.28
N GLY A 31 15.75 1.93 -6.28
CA GLY A 31 15.38 1.44 -7.61
C GLY A 31 13.91 0.99 -7.74
N MET A 32 13.08 1.11 -6.70
CA MET A 32 11.67 0.70 -6.76
C MET A 32 10.75 1.82 -7.24
N ASN A 33 9.94 1.58 -8.27
CA ASN A 33 8.96 2.56 -8.76
C ASN A 33 7.57 2.39 -8.12
N LEU A 34 7.50 2.47 -6.79
CA LEU A 34 6.25 2.28 -6.06
C LEU A 34 5.28 3.46 -6.29
N LYS A 35 4.11 3.16 -6.87
CA LYS A 35 3.06 4.15 -7.13
C LYS A 35 2.13 4.33 -5.92
N PRO A 36 1.51 5.52 -5.75
CA PRO A 36 0.51 5.73 -4.72
C PRO A 36 -0.74 4.86 -4.94
N PRO A 37 -1.50 4.55 -3.88
CA PRO A 37 -2.77 3.84 -3.98
C PRO A 37 -3.76 4.57 -4.89
N VAL A 38 -4.60 3.80 -5.56
CA VAL A 38 -5.70 4.31 -6.39
C VAL A 38 -7.02 4.03 -5.69
N SER A 39 -7.72 5.08 -5.31
CA SER A 39 -9.10 4.97 -4.82
C SER A 39 -10.07 4.60 -5.95
N ALA A 40 -11.24 4.06 -5.59
CA ALA A 40 -12.34 3.82 -6.52
C ALA A 40 -12.76 5.11 -7.24
N LYS A 41 -12.74 6.26 -6.55
CA LYS A 41 -13.04 7.57 -7.17
C LYS A 41 -12.04 7.94 -8.25
N GLN A 42 -10.75 7.67 -8.04
CA GLN A 42 -9.72 7.91 -9.06
C GLN A 42 -9.81 6.90 -10.21
N ALA A 43 -10.16 5.64 -9.91
CA ALA A 43 -10.39 4.62 -10.92
C ALA A 43 -11.52 5.00 -11.89
N LYS A 44 -12.61 5.60 -11.40
CA LYS A 44 -13.72 6.08 -12.26
C LYS A 44 -13.31 7.13 -13.28
N LYS A 45 -12.26 7.91 -12.99
CA LYS A 45 -11.79 9.01 -13.87
C LYS A 45 -10.77 8.57 -14.91
N SER A 46 -10.24 7.35 -14.83
CA SER A 46 -9.17 6.91 -15.72
C SER A 46 -9.17 5.39 -15.87
N PRO A 47 -9.33 4.86 -17.09
CA PRO A 47 -9.22 3.43 -17.36
C PRO A 47 -7.90 2.82 -16.87
N LYS A 48 -6.80 3.58 -17.01
CA LYS A 48 -5.47 3.17 -16.52
C LYS A 48 -5.42 3.05 -15.00
N ALA A 49 -6.06 3.99 -14.29
CA ALA A 49 -6.18 3.92 -12.84
C ALA A 49 -7.06 2.74 -12.40
N ALA A 50 -8.17 2.50 -13.11
CA ALA A 50 -9.04 1.35 -12.87
C ALA A 50 -8.32 0.01 -13.06
N ALA A 51 -7.57 -0.15 -14.15
CA ALA A 51 -6.77 -1.35 -14.40
C ALA A 51 -5.74 -1.59 -13.29
N ARG A 52 -5.03 -0.54 -12.85
CA ARG A 52 -4.04 -0.64 -11.77
C ARG A 52 -4.68 -1.01 -10.43
N ARG A 53 -5.85 -0.43 -10.11
CA ARG A 53 -6.62 -0.81 -8.92
C ARG A 53 -7.08 -2.26 -9.00
N LYS A 54 -7.67 -2.69 -10.12
CA LYS A 54 -8.13 -4.06 -10.35
C LYS A 54 -7.01 -5.07 -10.14
N SER A 55 -5.84 -4.81 -10.74
CA SER A 55 -4.64 -5.65 -10.57
C SER A 55 -4.20 -5.73 -9.10
N PHE A 56 -4.15 -4.59 -8.40
CA PHE A 56 -3.80 -4.59 -6.98
C PHE A 56 -4.81 -5.37 -6.13
N CYS A 57 -6.11 -5.14 -6.30
CA CYS A 57 -7.16 -5.84 -5.54
C CYS A 57 -7.09 -7.35 -5.76
N ALA A 58 -6.90 -7.80 -7.01
CA ALA A 58 -6.77 -9.22 -7.31
C ALA A 58 -5.57 -9.87 -6.61
N ARG A 59 -4.40 -9.21 -6.65
CA ARG A 59 -3.16 -9.75 -6.06
C ARG A 59 -3.16 -9.70 -4.53
N MET A 60 -3.58 -8.59 -3.94
CA MET A 60 -3.54 -8.40 -2.49
C MET A 60 -4.76 -8.95 -1.76
N GLY A 61 -5.92 -8.98 -2.42
CA GLY A 61 -7.16 -9.51 -1.87
C GLY A 61 -7.11 -11.03 -1.73
N GLY A 62 -6.52 -11.73 -2.71
CA GLY A 62 -6.34 -13.18 -2.68
C GLY A 62 -5.16 -13.67 -1.85
N MET A 63 -4.29 -12.78 -1.36
CA MET A 63 -3.16 -13.16 -0.50
C MET A 63 -3.69 -13.78 0.79
N PRO A 64 -3.21 -14.93 1.28
CA PRO A 64 -3.60 -15.45 2.59
C PRO A 64 -3.15 -14.50 3.72
N GLY A 65 -3.76 -14.60 4.89
CA GLY A 65 -3.35 -13.89 6.10
C GLY A 65 -4.41 -12.95 6.70
N PRO A 66 -4.29 -12.68 8.01
CA PRO A 66 -5.38 -12.11 8.79
C PRO A 66 -5.65 -10.64 8.48
N MET A 67 -6.92 -10.27 8.53
CA MET A 67 -7.36 -8.88 8.35
C MET A 67 -7.39 -8.08 9.65
N LYS A 68 -7.36 -8.78 10.79
CA LYS A 68 -7.26 -8.21 12.13
C LYS A 68 -6.07 -8.82 12.87
N ASP A 69 -5.43 -8.05 13.74
CA ASP A 69 -4.43 -8.57 14.67
C ASP A 69 -5.11 -9.23 15.88
N SER A 70 -4.32 -9.78 16.81
CA SER A 70 -4.81 -10.40 18.04
C SER A 70 -5.58 -9.45 18.97
N LYS A 71 -5.50 -8.14 18.74
CA LYS A 71 -6.23 -7.09 19.47
C LYS A 71 -7.43 -6.55 18.68
N GLY A 72 -7.82 -7.22 17.59
CA GLY A 72 -8.94 -6.82 16.74
C GLY A 72 -8.67 -5.62 15.81
N ARG A 73 -7.44 -5.07 15.80
CA ARG A 73 -7.09 -3.90 14.99
C ARG A 73 -6.77 -4.32 13.56
N PRO A 74 -7.04 -3.49 12.54
CA PRO A 74 -6.77 -3.85 11.15
C PRO A 74 -5.27 -4.07 10.92
N THR A 75 -4.93 -5.16 10.25
CA THR A 75 -3.53 -5.44 9.87
C THR A 75 -3.04 -4.47 8.81
N ARG A 76 -1.73 -4.47 8.55
CA ARG A 76 -1.15 -3.69 7.44
C ARG A 76 -1.73 -4.05 6.09
N LYS A 77 -2.06 -5.33 5.87
CA LYS A 77 -2.77 -5.81 4.68
C LYS A 77 -4.18 -5.20 4.60
N ALA A 78 -4.95 -5.28 5.69
CA ALA A 78 -6.30 -4.70 5.72
C ALA A 78 -6.30 -3.18 5.47
N LEU A 79 -5.35 -2.45 6.07
CA LEU A 79 -5.20 -1.01 5.84
C LEU A 79 -4.79 -0.70 4.39
N ALA A 80 -3.97 -1.55 3.76
CA ALA A 80 -3.61 -1.39 2.36
C ALA A 80 -4.81 -1.61 1.45
N LEU A 81 -5.56 -2.71 1.61
CA LEU A 81 -6.77 -2.99 0.84
C LEU A 81 -7.77 -1.84 0.93
N ARG A 82 -8.09 -1.39 2.16
CA ARG A 82 -8.95 -0.23 2.41
C ARG A 82 -8.49 1.04 1.70
N LYS A 83 -7.18 1.26 1.52
CA LYS A 83 -6.67 2.45 0.81
C LYS A 83 -6.78 2.38 -0.70
N TRP A 84 -6.88 1.18 -1.24
CA TRP A 84 -7.15 0.95 -2.65
C TRP A 84 -8.65 0.75 -2.91
N ASP A 85 -9.49 0.93 -1.88
CA ASP A 85 -10.92 0.62 -1.89
C ASP A 85 -11.20 -0.83 -2.35
N CYS A 86 -10.26 -1.73 -2.09
CA CYS A 86 -10.48 -3.16 -2.11
C CYS A 86 -10.92 -3.59 -0.70
#